data_AF-A0A2V9SWE6-F1
#
_entry.id   AF-A0A2V9SWE6-F1
#
_cell.length_a   1.000
_cell.length_b   1.000
_cell.length_c   1.000
_cell.angle_alpha   90.00
_cell.angle_beta   90.00
_cell.angle_gamma   90.00
#
_symmetry.space_group_name_H-M   'P 1'
#
loop_
_entity.id
_entity.type
_entity.pdbx_description
1 polymer ?
#
loop_
_entity_poly.entity_id
_entity_poly.type
_entity_poly.pdbx_seq_one_letter_code
_entity_poly.pdbx_strand_id
1 'polypeptide(L)'
;MKPRHFAVLLFSSALLIVAVASAGDQKSAPHISKQTRMDLIRAFNAELVYIRSPFPMGKKGLTLKDGKLSPGGGELEQMIAMWGPAAKPGDQARISEIIIKDKSIHFEINGGPVKKQKWYQRIQVGGSGGMTSVAPSDPNANPRGSYVDLVFDRYVPELGPQQLKDLLRPVFDFNAKSAVESRLRSVRRSRAIMCWSA
;
A
#
# COMPACT_ATOMS: atom_id res chain seq x y z
N MET A 1 4.44 -19.75 80.98
CA MET A 1 5.49 -18.88 80.42
C MET A 1 5.03 -18.39 79.04
N LYS A 2 4.61 -17.12 78.92
CA LYS A 2 4.59 -16.36 77.66
C LYS A 2 6.04 -15.94 77.35
N PRO A 3 6.49 -15.64 76.11
CA PRO A 3 5.76 -15.02 75.00
C PRO A 3 6.05 -15.78 73.65
N ARG A 4 5.61 -15.40 72.44
CA ARG A 4 5.94 -14.19 71.70
C ARG A 4 4.92 -13.95 70.58
N HIS A 5 4.39 -12.74 70.62
CA HIS A 5 3.55 -12.10 69.63
C HIS A 5 4.33 -11.93 68.31
N PHE A 6 3.77 -12.41 67.20
CA PHE A 6 4.13 -11.90 65.87
C PHE A 6 3.12 -10.82 65.50
N ALA A 7 3.46 -9.59 65.85
CA ALA A 7 2.74 -8.39 65.43
C ALA A 7 3.39 -7.85 64.16
N VAL A 8 2.55 -7.66 63.13
CA VAL A 8 2.48 -6.48 62.25
C VAL A 8 3.75 -6.08 61.49
N LEU A 9 3.66 -6.04 60.15
CA LEU A 9 3.79 -4.78 59.40
C LEU A 9 3.42 -4.98 57.91
N LEU A 10 2.32 -4.31 57.56
CA LEU A 10 1.88 -3.96 56.22
C LEU A 10 2.96 -3.14 55.51
N PHE A 11 3.31 -3.48 54.27
CA PHE A 11 3.76 -2.51 53.28
C PHE A 11 3.26 -2.91 51.89
N SER A 12 2.04 -2.45 51.59
CA SER A 12 1.50 -2.33 50.24
C SER A 12 2.42 -1.43 49.41
N SER A 13 3.20 -2.01 48.50
CA SER A 13 3.84 -1.25 47.42
C SER A 13 2.89 -1.25 46.23
N ALA A 14 1.93 -0.32 46.24
CA ALA A 14 1.14 0.02 45.08
C ALA A 14 2.03 0.88 44.15
N LEU A 15 2.64 0.23 43.16
CA LEU A 15 3.38 0.92 42.10
C LEU A 15 2.36 1.60 41.16
N LEU A 16 2.04 2.85 41.47
CA LEU A 16 1.18 3.72 40.65
C LEU A 16 1.97 4.13 39.40
N ILE A 17 1.85 3.36 38.33
CA ILE A 17 2.29 3.74 37.00
C ILE A 17 1.35 4.85 36.51
N VAL A 18 1.76 6.11 36.65
CA VAL A 18 1.14 7.25 35.97
C VAL A 18 1.48 7.12 34.49
N ALA A 19 0.60 6.43 33.75
CA ALA A 19 0.61 6.48 32.31
C ALA A 19 0.16 7.89 31.90
N VAL A 20 1.11 8.73 31.52
CA VAL A 20 0.84 10.00 30.83
C VAL A 20 0.21 9.65 29.49
N ALA A 21 -1.12 9.63 29.45
CA ALA A 21 -1.87 9.61 28.21
C ALA A 21 -1.67 10.97 27.52
N SER A 22 -0.70 11.04 26.59
CA SER A 22 -0.72 12.09 25.57
C SER A 22 -1.93 11.83 24.68
N ALA A 23 -3.08 12.34 25.08
CA ALA A 23 -4.17 12.63 24.17
C ALA A 23 -3.68 13.75 23.26
N GLY A 24 -2.98 13.37 22.18
CA GLY A 24 -2.66 14.27 21.10
C GLY A 24 -3.98 14.77 20.53
N ASP A 25 -4.28 16.03 20.81
CA ASP A 25 -5.42 16.74 20.23
C ASP A 25 -5.17 16.85 18.73
N GLN A 26 -5.63 15.85 17.97
CA GLN A 26 -5.58 15.86 16.52
C GLN A 26 -6.57 16.92 16.04
N LYS A 27 -6.07 18.15 15.93
CA LYS A 27 -6.71 19.22 15.18
C LYS A 27 -7.06 18.64 13.81
N SER A 28 -8.33 18.30 13.61
CA SER A 28 -8.80 17.64 12.39
C SER A 28 -8.38 18.49 11.20
N ALA A 29 -7.45 17.97 10.39
CA ALA A 29 -7.03 18.64 9.17
C ALA A 29 -8.26 18.94 8.31
N PRO A 30 -8.30 20.06 7.57
CA PRO A 30 -9.45 20.41 6.74
C PRO A 30 -9.70 19.34 5.67
N HIS A 31 -10.91 19.31 5.10
CA HIS A 31 -11.22 18.43 3.98
C HIS A 31 -10.31 18.72 2.78
N ILE A 32 -9.94 17.69 2.04
CA ILE A 32 -9.07 17.83 0.88
C ILE A 32 -9.61 18.85 -0.14
N SER A 33 -8.73 19.77 -0.58
CA SER A 33 -9.02 20.77 -1.60
C SER A 33 -9.03 20.16 -3.00
N LYS A 34 -9.69 20.83 -3.96
CA LYS A 34 -9.69 20.38 -5.36
C LYS A 34 -8.29 20.36 -5.96
N GLN A 35 -7.46 21.35 -5.60
CA GLN A 35 -6.08 21.45 -6.09
C GLN A 35 -5.24 20.28 -5.57
N THR A 36 -5.24 20.05 -4.26
CA THR A 36 -4.51 18.94 -3.63
C THR A 36 -4.97 17.59 -4.15
N ARG A 37 -6.28 17.41 -4.37
CA ARG A 37 -6.83 16.22 -5.03
C ARG A 37 -6.20 15.98 -6.40
N MET A 38 -6.09 17.01 -7.25
CA MET A 38 -5.49 16.88 -8.57
C MET A 38 -3.98 16.61 -8.50
N ASP A 39 -3.29 17.23 -7.55
CA ASP A 39 -1.85 17.03 -7.37
C ASP A 39 -1.53 15.62 -6.87
N LEU A 40 -2.34 15.06 -5.97
CA LEU A 40 -2.25 13.65 -5.57
C LEU A 40 -2.52 12.71 -6.75
N ILE A 41 -3.57 12.96 -7.54
CA ILE A 41 -3.88 12.12 -8.70
C ILE A 41 -2.68 12.09 -9.67
N ARG A 42 -2.08 13.26 -9.95
CA ARG A 42 -0.92 13.36 -10.84
C ARG A 42 0.33 12.69 -10.27
N ALA A 43 0.58 12.83 -8.97
CA ALA A 43 1.77 12.28 -8.33
C ALA A 43 1.79 10.75 -8.32
N PHE A 44 0.62 10.11 -8.17
CA PHE A 44 0.52 8.66 -8.03
C PHE A 44 0.10 7.94 -9.32
N ASN A 45 -0.31 8.67 -10.37
CA ASN A 45 -0.70 8.04 -11.62
C ASN A 45 0.50 7.31 -12.26
N ALA A 46 0.33 6.03 -12.57
CA ALA A 46 1.34 5.17 -13.18
C ALA A 46 2.63 4.98 -12.36
N GLU A 47 2.62 5.28 -11.06
CA GLU A 47 3.78 5.11 -10.18
C GLU A 47 4.12 3.62 -10.00
N LEU A 48 5.41 3.30 -10.09
CA LEU A 48 5.93 1.96 -9.85
C LEU A 48 6.24 1.81 -8.36
N VAL A 49 5.66 0.77 -7.75
CA VAL A 49 5.78 0.48 -6.33
C VAL A 49 6.14 -0.99 -6.13
N TYR A 50 6.66 -1.30 -4.95
CA TYR A 50 6.88 -2.69 -4.54
C TYR A 50 5.88 -3.08 -3.48
N ILE A 51 5.40 -4.30 -3.57
CA ILE A 51 4.37 -4.81 -2.68
C ILE A 51 5.00 -5.23 -1.35
N ARG A 52 4.39 -4.84 -0.23
CA ARG A 52 4.81 -5.27 1.13
C ARG A 52 3.86 -6.29 1.72
N SER A 53 2.56 -6.14 1.43
CA SER A 53 1.52 -7.05 1.90
C SER A 53 0.92 -7.82 0.72
N PRO A 54 0.65 -9.14 0.85
CA PRO A 54 0.14 -9.92 -0.26
C PRO A 54 -1.25 -9.44 -0.67
N PHE A 55 -1.46 -9.25 -1.97
CA PHE A 55 -2.77 -8.89 -2.50
C PHE A 55 -3.51 -10.15 -2.97
N PRO A 56 -4.77 -10.34 -2.57
CA PRO A 56 -5.60 -11.41 -3.10
C PRO A 56 -6.08 -11.06 -4.51
N MET A 57 -6.35 -12.09 -5.29
CA MET A 57 -7.14 -11.96 -6.51
C MET A 57 -8.63 -11.89 -6.24
N GLY A 58 -9.35 -11.40 -7.26
CA GLY A 58 -10.79 -11.42 -7.30
C GLY A 58 -11.39 -10.05 -6.99
N LYS A 59 -12.67 -10.05 -6.62
CA LYS A 59 -13.44 -8.80 -6.44
C LYS A 59 -13.17 -8.10 -5.11
N LYS A 60 -12.54 -8.78 -4.15
CA LYS A 60 -12.22 -8.24 -2.83
C LYS A 60 -10.74 -7.90 -2.76
N GLY A 61 -10.42 -6.64 -2.52
CA GLY A 61 -9.07 -6.14 -2.31
C GLY A 61 -8.73 -5.97 -0.83
N LEU A 62 -7.76 -5.10 -0.55
CA LEU A 62 -7.37 -4.74 0.81
C LEU A 62 -8.01 -3.43 1.24
N THR A 63 -8.21 -3.26 2.53
CA THR A 63 -8.60 -2.02 3.18
C THR A 63 -7.54 -1.67 4.20
N LEU A 64 -7.02 -0.46 4.13
CA LEU A 64 -6.07 0.08 5.08
C LEU A 64 -6.77 1.16 5.90
N LYS A 65 -6.84 0.96 7.21
CA LYS A 65 -7.41 1.95 8.15
C LYS A 65 -6.49 2.06 9.36
N ASP A 66 -6.02 3.27 9.64
CA ASP A 66 -5.13 3.56 10.79
C ASP A 66 -3.90 2.64 10.87
N GLY A 67 -3.31 2.32 9.71
CA GLY A 67 -2.16 1.41 9.60
C GLY A 67 -2.51 -0.09 9.70
N LYS A 68 -3.77 -0.45 9.94
CA LYS A 68 -4.24 -1.83 10.03
C LYS A 68 -4.84 -2.29 8.71
N LEU A 69 -4.45 -3.48 8.27
CA LEU A 69 -4.95 -4.11 7.06
C LEU A 69 -6.11 -5.03 7.35
N SER A 70 -7.16 -4.90 6.52
CA SER A 70 -8.32 -5.76 6.54
C SER A 70 -8.68 -6.19 5.11
N PRO A 71 -8.96 -7.47 4.86
CA PRO A 71 -8.79 -8.58 5.79
C PRO A 71 -7.30 -8.87 6.06
N GLY A 72 -7.00 -9.41 7.23
CA GLY A 72 -5.64 -9.73 7.68
C GLY A 72 -5.54 -11.16 8.21
N GLY A 73 -4.30 -11.65 8.36
CA GLY A 73 -4.03 -12.99 8.91
C GLY A 73 -4.74 -14.11 8.14
N GLY A 74 -5.41 -15.00 8.88
CA GLY A 74 -6.02 -16.21 8.32
C GLY A 74 -7.10 -15.96 7.27
N GLU A 75 -7.88 -14.87 7.37
CA GLU A 75 -8.88 -14.56 6.33
C GLU A 75 -8.21 -14.18 5.00
N LEU A 76 -7.13 -13.39 5.06
CA LEU A 76 -6.35 -13.03 3.88
C LEU A 76 -5.70 -14.27 3.26
N GLU A 77 -5.14 -15.15 4.07
CA GLU A 77 -4.55 -16.42 3.62
C GLU A 77 -5.59 -17.31 2.93
N GLN A 78 -6.80 -17.43 3.49
CA GLN A 78 -7.89 -18.18 2.86
C GLN A 78 -8.28 -17.60 1.50
N MET A 79 -8.41 -16.28 1.39
CA MET A 79 -8.71 -15.65 0.10
C MET A 79 -7.59 -15.88 -0.93
N ILE A 80 -6.33 -15.80 -0.51
CA ILE A 80 -5.18 -16.10 -1.38
C ILE A 80 -5.17 -17.58 -1.78
N ALA A 81 -5.53 -18.49 -0.89
CA ALA A 81 -5.63 -19.91 -1.19
C ALA A 81 -6.77 -20.21 -2.19
N MET A 82 -7.90 -19.53 -2.08
CA MET A 82 -9.07 -19.74 -2.95
C MET A 82 -8.89 -19.12 -4.34
N TRP A 83 -8.43 -17.86 -4.42
CA TRP A 83 -8.39 -17.09 -5.69
C TRP A 83 -6.99 -16.95 -6.27
N GLY A 84 -5.96 -17.27 -5.48
CA GLY A 84 -4.57 -17.02 -5.81
C GLY A 84 -4.10 -15.61 -5.43
N PRO A 85 -2.78 -15.40 -5.36
CA PRO A 85 -2.21 -14.08 -5.11
C PRO A 85 -2.23 -13.23 -6.39
N ALA A 86 -2.72 -12.00 -6.27
CA ALA A 86 -2.61 -10.98 -7.31
C ALA A 86 -1.18 -10.41 -7.39
N ALA A 87 -0.61 -10.11 -6.22
CA ALA A 87 0.77 -9.67 -6.07
C ALA A 87 1.33 -10.15 -4.73
N LYS A 88 2.59 -10.58 -4.72
CA LYS A 88 3.29 -11.09 -3.53
C LYS A 88 4.19 -9.99 -2.93
N PRO A 89 4.51 -10.06 -1.63
CA PRO A 89 5.52 -9.20 -1.05
C PRO A 89 6.85 -9.30 -1.82
N GLY A 90 7.41 -8.16 -2.20
CA GLY A 90 8.60 -8.05 -3.06
C GLY A 90 8.31 -7.92 -4.55
N ASP A 91 7.09 -8.20 -5.01
CA ASP A 91 6.72 -8.01 -6.42
C ASP A 91 6.66 -6.51 -6.76
N GLN A 92 7.03 -6.18 -7.99
CA GLN A 92 6.81 -4.85 -8.55
C GLN A 92 5.36 -4.76 -9.06
N ALA A 93 4.69 -3.66 -8.74
CA ALA A 93 3.36 -3.33 -9.22
C ALA A 93 3.31 -1.89 -9.72
N ARG A 94 2.34 -1.60 -10.59
CA ARG A 94 2.05 -0.24 -11.06
C ARG A 94 0.73 0.22 -10.48
N ILE A 95 0.69 1.41 -9.89
CA ILE A 95 -0.56 2.09 -9.53
C ILE A 95 -1.23 2.54 -10.83
N SER A 96 -2.31 1.88 -11.21
CA SER A 96 -3.03 2.15 -12.46
C SER A 96 -4.10 3.22 -12.33
N GLU A 97 -4.73 3.32 -11.15
CA GLU A 97 -5.81 4.25 -10.92
C GLU A 97 -5.86 4.70 -9.47
N ILE A 98 -6.25 5.96 -9.26
CA ILE A 98 -6.46 6.57 -7.96
C ILE A 98 -7.81 7.30 -7.98
N ILE A 99 -8.70 6.92 -7.06
CA ILE A 99 -10.03 7.52 -6.92
C ILE A 99 -10.17 8.03 -5.49
N ILE A 100 -10.15 9.34 -5.32
CA ILE A 100 -10.39 9.99 -4.04
C ILE A 100 -11.91 10.12 -3.85
N LYS A 101 -12.47 9.39 -2.90
CA LYS A 101 -13.87 9.49 -2.46
C LYS A 101 -13.95 10.44 -1.27
N ASP A 102 -15.13 10.59 -0.67
CA ASP A 102 -15.33 11.49 0.46
C ASP A 102 -14.56 11.03 1.70
N LYS A 103 -14.54 9.71 1.96
CA LYS A 103 -13.96 9.10 3.17
C LYS A 103 -12.85 8.10 2.90
N SER A 104 -12.52 7.86 1.64
CA SER A 104 -11.48 6.89 1.30
C SER A 104 -10.75 7.26 0.01
N ILE A 105 -9.55 6.74 -0.15
CA ILE A 105 -8.80 6.82 -1.39
C ILE A 105 -8.60 5.39 -1.90
N HIS A 106 -9.15 5.12 -3.07
CA HIS A 106 -9.06 3.83 -3.75
C HIS A 106 -7.85 3.83 -4.67
N PHE A 107 -6.99 2.82 -4.52
CA PHE A 107 -5.82 2.61 -5.37
C PHE A 107 -5.94 1.28 -6.08
N GLU A 108 -5.93 1.30 -7.40
CA GLU A 108 -5.85 0.08 -8.20
C GLU A 108 -4.40 -0.21 -8.58
N ILE A 109 -4.02 -1.48 -8.51
CA ILE A 109 -2.74 -1.97 -9.00
C ILE A 109 -2.94 -2.85 -10.24
N ASN A 110 -2.03 -2.71 -11.20
CA ASN A 110 -1.97 -3.53 -12.42
C ASN A 110 -3.31 -3.60 -13.19
N GLY A 111 -4.08 -2.50 -13.21
CA GLY A 111 -5.35 -2.41 -13.95
C GLY A 111 -6.59 -2.84 -13.14
N GLY A 112 -6.44 -3.05 -11.83
CA GLY A 112 -7.54 -3.30 -10.92
C GLY A 112 -8.07 -4.75 -10.92
N PRO A 113 -9.03 -5.06 -10.04
CA PRO A 113 -9.60 -6.41 -9.89
C PRO A 113 -10.41 -6.87 -11.11
N VAL A 114 -10.96 -5.92 -11.87
CA VAL A 114 -11.75 -6.18 -13.07
C VAL A 114 -11.18 -5.38 -14.22
N LYS A 115 -10.72 -6.08 -15.27
CA LYS A 115 -10.21 -5.41 -16.47
C LYS A 115 -11.32 -4.60 -17.13
N LYS A 116 -11.13 -3.28 -17.20
CA LYS A 116 -11.96 -2.37 -18.00
C LYS A 116 -11.64 -2.56 -19.49
N GLN A 117 -12.07 -3.68 -20.07
CA GLN A 117 -11.96 -3.96 -21.51
C GLN A 117 -12.83 -2.94 -22.27
N LYS A 118 -12.18 -2.13 -23.11
CA LYS A 118 -12.90 -1.17 -23.94
C LYS A 118 -13.65 -1.94 -25.02
N TRP A 119 -14.86 -1.50 -25.37
CA TRP A 119 -15.76 -2.24 -26.27
C TRP A 119 -15.10 -2.62 -27.61
N TYR A 120 -14.24 -1.76 -28.16
CA TYR A 120 -13.51 -1.99 -29.41
C TYR A 120 -12.46 -3.11 -29.34
N GLN A 121 -11.93 -3.45 -28.15
CA GLN A 121 -11.00 -4.57 -27.97
C GLN A 121 -11.70 -5.94 -28.08
N ARG A 122 -13.04 -5.96 -27.99
CA ARG A 122 -13.85 -7.18 -28.19
C ARG A 122 -14.26 -7.38 -29.65
N ILE A 123 -14.05 -6.39 -30.52
CA ILE A 123 -14.40 -6.52 -31.94
C ILE A 123 -13.32 -7.37 -32.61
N GLN A 124 -13.63 -8.65 -32.82
CA GLN A 124 -12.82 -9.57 -33.62
C GLN A 124 -13.32 -9.49 -35.06
N VAL A 125 -12.48 -9.05 -35.99
CA VAL A 125 -12.81 -9.06 -37.42
C VAL A 125 -12.24 -10.34 -38.01
N GLY A 126 -13.11 -11.32 -38.28
CA GLY A 126 -12.73 -12.59 -38.89
C GLY A 126 -12.62 -12.46 -40.42
N GLY A 127 -11.42 -12.68 -40.95
CA GLY A 127 -11.17 -12.99 -42.37
C GLY A 127 -10.90 -14.49 -42.55
N SER A 128 -11.00 -14.99 -43.79
CA SER A 128 -10.98 -16.42 -44.22
C SER A 128 -9.72 -17.25 -43.87
N GLY A 129 -8.89 -16.84 -42.90
CA GLY A 129 -7.65 -17.53 -42.51
C GLY A 129 -7.30 -17.51 -41.02
N GLY A 130 -8.19 -17.03 -40.14
CA GLY A 130 -7.97 -17.06 -38.69
C GLY A 130 -8.34 -15.75 -37.99
N MET A 131 -8.74 -15.85 -36.73
CA MET A 131 -9.07 -14.70 -35.89
C MET A 131 -7.79 -14.07 -35.32
N THR A 132 -7.45 -12.87 -35.77
CA THR A 132 -6.41 -12.05 -35.13
C THR A 132 -7.07 -10.86 -34.43
N SER A 133 -6.73 -10.65 -33.15
CA SER A 133 -7.18 -9.46 -32.42
C SER A 133 -6.47 -8.20 -32.95
N VAL A 134 -7.20 -7.09 -33.09
CA VAL A 134 -6.72 -5.83 -33.71
C VAL A 134 -5.90 -4.97 -32.73
N ALA A 135 -5.91 -5.29 -31.44
CA ALA A 135 -5.22 -4.50 -30.41
C ALA A 135 -3.89 -5.15 -30.00
N PRO A 136 -2.81 -4.37 -29.79
CA PRO A 136 -1.64 -4.86 -29.09
C PRO A 136 -2.09 -5.31 -27.69
N SER A 137 -2.05 -6.61 -27.42
CA SER A 137 -2.06 -7.12 -26.06
C SER A 137 -0.75 -6.65 -25.42
N ASP A 138 -0.80 -5.73 -24.46
CA ASP A 138 0.38 -5.39 -23.66
C ASP A 138 0.85 -6.68 -22.96
N PRO A 139 1.98 -7.29 -23.38
CA PRO A 139 2.46 -8.55 -22.81
C PRO A 139 2.87 -8.38 -21.34
N ASN A 140 3.04 -7.14 -20.90
CA ASN A 140 3.43 -6.76 -19.55
C ASN A 140 2.23 -6.44 -18.64
N ALA A 141 1.01 -6.48 -19.18
CA ALA A 141 -0.22 -6.35 -18.40
C ALA A 141 -0.48 -7.66 -17.64
N ASN A 142 0.17 -7.79 -16.48
CA ASN A 142 -0.09 -8.87 -15.53
C ASN A 142 -1.63 -9.02 -15.35
N PRO A 143 -2.24 -10.18 -15.68
CA PRO A 143 -3.70 -10.35 -15.63
C PRO A 143 -4.28 -10.36 -14.20
N ARG A 144 -3.46 -10.03 -13.21
CA ARG A 144 -3.65 -10.24 -11.78
C ARG A 144 -3.67 -8.88 -11.05
N GLY A 145 -4.57 -7.98 -11.45
CA GLY A 145 -4.76 -6.71 -10.76
C GLY A 145 -5.55 -6.88 -9.45
N SER A 146 -5.39 -5.91 -8.55
CA SER A 146 -6.10 -5.85 -7.27
C SER A 146 -6.23 -4.38 -6.85
N TYR A 147 -6.73 -4.12 -5.65
CA TYR A 147 -6.86 -2.77 -5.15
C TYR A 147 -6.66 -2.69 -3.63
N VAL A 148 -6.34 -1.49 -3.16
CA VAL A 148 -6.39 -1.14 -1.74
C VAL A 148 -7.19 0.14 -1.54
N ASP A 149 -8.10 0.13 -0.56
CA ASP A 149 -8.81 1.31 -0.10
C ASP A 149 -8.16 1.85 1.18
N LEU A 150 -7.62 3.06 1.15
CA LEU A 150 -7.22 3.79 2.35
C LEU A 150 -8.46 4.49 2.92
N VAL A 151 -8.93 4.07 4.08
CA VAL A 151 -10.17 4.56 4.70
C VAL A 151 -9.87 5.50 5.86
N PHE A 152 -10.62 6.60 5.91
CA PHE A 152 -10.59 7.61 6.97
C PHE A 152 -11.92 7.61 7.73
N ASP A 153 -11.91 8.02 9.00
CA ASP A 153 -13.11 8.01 9.83
C ASP A 153 -14.19 9.01 9.37
N ARG A 154 -13.78 10.24 9.07
CA ARG A 154 -14.71 11.32 8.73
C ARG A 154 -14.69 11.70 7.27
N TYR A 155 -13.52 12.10 6.79
CA TYR A 155 -13.28 12.50 5.41
C TYR A 155 -11.79 12.39 5.08
N VAL A 156 -11.44 12.48 3.80
CA VAL A 156 -10.04 12.56 3.36
C VAL A 156 -9.46 13.93 3.74
N PRO A 157 -8.47 13.99 4.66
CA PRO A 157 -7.91 15.26 5.09
C PRO A 157 -7.02 15.90 4.02
N GLU A 158 -6.72 17.18 4.18
CA GLU A 158 -5.67 17.86 3.42
C GLU A 158 -4.32 17.23 3.78
N LEU A 159 -3.70 16.54 2.81
CA LEU A 159 -2.46 15.81 2.99
C LEU A 159 -1.62 15.85 1.72
N GLY A 160 -0.30 15.98 1.89
CA GLY A 160 0.64 16.04 0.77
C GLY A 160 0.99 14.66 0.21
N PRO A 161 1.63 14.60 -0.98
CA PRO A 161 2.01 13.33 -1.60
C PRO A 161 2.91 12.46 -0.71
N GLN A 162 3.89 13.07 -0.03
CA GLN A 162 4.80 12.36 0.85
C GLN A 162 4.07 11.74 2.05
N GLN A 163 3.15 12.50 2.66
CA GLN A 163 2.36 12.02 3.79
C GLN A 163 1.44 10.86 3.38
N LEU A 164 0.88 10.91 2.17
CA LEU A 164 0.10 9.80 1.61
C LEU A 164 0.95 8.54 1.41
N LYS A 165 2.18 8.69 0.90
CA LYS A 165 3.13 7.57 0.77
C LYS A 165 3.42 6.95 2.12
N ASP A 166 3.64 7.78 3.15
CA ASP A 166 3.90 7.32 4.52
C ASP A 166 2.73 6.50 5.09
N LEU A 167 1.49 6.94 4.86
CA LEU A 167 0.29 6.19 5.24
C LEU A 167 0.20 4.84 4.51
N LEU A 168 0.64 4.77 3.26
CA LEU A 168 0.58 3.56 2.43
C LEU A 168 1.75 2.59 2.66
N ARG A 169 2.75 2.94 3.48
CA ARG A 169 3.93 2.10 3.79
C ARG A 169 3.66 0.68 4.30
N PRO A 170 2.53 0.37 4.96
CA PRO A 170 2.20 -1.02 5.30
C PRO A 170 1.97 -1.91 4.06
N VAL A 171 1.55 -1.30 2.95
CA VAL A 171 1.12 -2.01 1.74
C VAL A 171 2.11 -1.84 0.60
N PHE A 172 2.63 -0.63 0.41
CA PHE A 172 3.51 -0.28 -0.70
C PHE A 172 4.85 0.24 -0.21
N ASP A 173 5.91 -0.10 -0.95
CA ASP A 173 7.21 0.53 -0.86
C ASP A 173 7.45 1.41 -2.09
N PHE A 174 7.57 2.72 -1.85
CA PHE A 174 7.82 3.74 -2.88
C PHE A 174 9.32 4.04 -3.06
N ASN A 175 10.19 3.53 -2.18
CA ASN A 175 11.63 3.83 -2.17
C ASN A 175 12.46 2.88 -3.04
N ALA A 176 11.82 2.10 -3.88
CA ALA A 176 12.55 1.21 -4.75
C ALA A 176 13.28 2.01 -5.81
N LYS A 177 14.59 2.17 -5.58
CA LYS A 177 15.56 2.74 -6.51
C LYS A 177 15.23 2.26 -7.92
N SER A 178 14.93 3.20 -8.81
CA SER A 178 14.80 2.86 -10.22
C SER A 178 16.07 2.10 -10.66
N ALA A 179 15.95 1.13 -11.58
CA ALA A 179 17.12 0.42 -12.11
C ALA A 179 18.18 1.38 -12.67
N VAL A 180 17.77 2.60 -13.05
CA VAL A 180 18.64 3.72 -13.44
C VAL A 180 19.44 4.24 -12.24
N GLU A 181 18.82 4.47 -11.09
CA GLU A 181 19.48 4.97 -9.89
C GLU A 181 20.44 3.93 -9.27
N SER A 182 20.11 2.63 -9.34
CA SER A 182 21.04 1.56 -8.96
C SER A 182 22.25 1.49 -9.89
N ARG A 183 22.04 1.65 -11.20
CA ARG A 183 23.10 1.71 -12.21
C ARG A 183 24.01 2.93 -12.00
N LEU A 184 23.43 4.12 -11.77
CA LEU A 184 24.19 5.34 -11.50
C LEU A 184 25.02 5.22 -10.20
N ARG A 185 24.48 4.58 -9.15
CA ARG A 185 25.21 4.30 -7.91
C ARG A 185 26.36 3.30 -8.12
N SER A 186 26.16 2.26 -8.93
CA SER A 186 27.19 1.27 -9.26
C SER A 186 28.36 1.89 -10.03
N VAL A 187 28.05 2.72 -11.03
CA VAL A 187 29.06 3.42 -11.84
C VAL A 187 29.86 4.42 -10.97
N ARG A 188 29.19 5.13 -10.05
CA ARG A 188 29.88 6.05 -9.12
C ARG A 188 30.81 5.30 -8.15
N ARG A 189 30.43 4.12 -7.67
CA ARG A 189 31.29 3.26 -6.84
C ARG A 189 32.47 2.68 -7.62
N SER A 190 32.28 2.31 -8.88
CA SER A 190 33.34 1.76 -9.73
C SER A 190 34.41 2.81 -10.06
N ARG A 191 34.01 4.07 -10.28
CA ARG A 191 34.95 5.19 -10.47
C ARG A 191 35.76 5.53 -9.21
N ALA A 192 35.18 5.37 -8.01
CA ALA A 192 35.89 5.62 -6.76
C ALA A 192 36.99 4.56 -6.49
N ILE A 193 36.78 3.32 -6.94
CA ILE A 193 37.77 2.24 -6.80
C ILE A 193 38.95 2.46 -7.78
N MET A 194 38.70 2.99 -8.98
CA MET A 194 39.78 3.31 -9.94
C MET A 194 40.67 4.49 -9.54
N CYS A 195 40.22 5.38 -8.64
CA CYS A 195 41.01 6.54 -8.19
C CYS A 195 41.96 6.23 -7.01
N TRP A 196 42.01 4.99 -6.52
CA TRP A 196 42.91 4.57 -5.42
C TRP A 196 44.03 3.63 -5.90
N SER A 197 44.18 3.45 -7.22
CA SER A 197 45.23 2.63 -7.84
C SER A 197 46.16 3.44 -8.75
N ALA A 198 46.36 4.73 -8.48
CA ALA A 198 47.35 5.57 -9.15
C ALA A 198 48.27 6.22 -8.12
#